data_AF-A0A7H0GRE9-F1
#
_entry.id   AF-A0A7H0GRE9-F1
#
_cell.length_a   1.000
_cell.length_b   1.000
_cell.length_c   1.000
_cell.angle_alpha   90.00
_cell.angle_beta   90.00
_cell.angle_gamma   90.00
#
_symmetry.space_group_name_H-M   'P 1'
#
loop_
_entity.id
_entity.type
_entity.pdbx_description
1 polymer ?
#
loop_
_entity_poly.entity_id
_entity_poly.type
_entity_poly.pdbx_seq_one_letter_code
_entity_poly.pdbx_strand_id
1 'polypeptide(L)'
;MKKNIIRFVALLILSVVTFSCEKDYGDKLGPLDDAIAEIPVTVKNAQYHERVPVITTSVAAGGQFDIVLQIPAGRGTIREISRVATGNTLANLNTGGAFLLNYNTATQTPSPIAGNGSNEITFSTSLSAYSAYRTRLTTVPGYNAGLNTAGNAPTVTMTTGANPAVNERDPNTLRYWFLVTLESGQEIITTEIRVRILP
;
A
#
# COMPACT_ATOMS: atom_id res chain seq x y z
N MET A 1 12.81 -31.18 -58.64
CA MET A 1 13.80 -31.11 -57.54
C MET A 1 14.06 -29.70 -57.03
N LYS A 2 14.26 -28.67 -57.88
CA LYS A 2 14.53 -27.27 -57.45
C LYS A 2 13.51 -26.66 -56.46
N LYS A 3 12.22 -26.98 -56.59
CA LYS A 3 11.16 -26.46 -55.69
C LYS A 3 11.23 -27.03 -54.27
N ASN A 4 11.76 -28.24 -54.10
CA ASN A 4 11.87 -28.88 -52.78
C ASN A 4 13.10 -28.36 -52.01
N ILE A 5 14.16 -28.00 -52.72
CA ILE A 5 15.37 -27.38 -52.13
C ILE A 5 15.03 -26.00 -51.55
N ILE A 6 14.26 -25.18 -52.27
CA ILE A 6 13.86 -23.84 -51.79
C ILE A 6 13.03 -23.92 -50.51
N ARG A 7 12.12 -24.91 -50.40
CA ARG A 7 11.32 -25.13 -49.19
C ARG A 7 12.18 -25.55 -48.01
N PHE A 8 13.17 -26.41 -48.25
CA PHE A 8 14.09 -26.87 -47.20
C PHE A 8 14.95 -25.71 -46.67
N VAL A 9 15.46 -24.87 -47.57
CA VAL A 9 16.26 -23.69 -47.21
C VAL A 9 15.42 -22.66 -46.45
N ALA A 10 14.17 -22.42 -46.86
CA ALA A 10 13.28 -21.49 -46.15
C ALA A 10 12.94 -21.95 -44.72
N LEU A 11 12.76 -23.26 -44.51
CA LEU A 11 12.51 -23.85 -43.19
C LEU A 11 13.75 -23.79 -42.28
N LEU A 12 14.93 -23.99 -42.86
CA LEU A 12 16.20 -23.84 -42.16
C LEU A 12 16.41 -22.39 -41.71
N ILE A 13 16.17 -21.42 -42.59
CA ILE A 13 16.28 -19.99 -42.25
C ILE A 13 15.29 -19.63 -41.15
N LEU A 14 14.03 -20.09 -41.23
CA LEU A 14 13.02 -19.80 -40.20
C LEU A 14 13.44 -20.33 -38.82
N SER A 15 14.08 -21.51 -38.75
CA SER A 15 14.55 -22.08 -37.49
C SER A 15 15.70 -21.30 -36.84
N VAL A 16 16.54 -20.61 -37.63
CA VAL A 16 17.67 -19.83 -37.10
C VAL A 16 17.20 -18.48 -36.53
N VAL A 17 16.13 -17.89 -37.08
CA VAL A 17 15.60 -16.60 -36.61
C VAL A 17 14.82 -16.74 -35.29
N THR A 18 14.35 -17.93 -34.92
CA THR A 18 13.57 -18.14 -33.69
C THR A 18 14.39 -18.29 -32.40
N PHE A 19 15.73 -18.34 -32.46
CA PHE A 19 16.59 -18.50 -31.27
C PHE A 19 17.20 -17.19 -30.73
N SER A 20 16.93 -16.02 -31.35
CA SER A 20 17.60 -14.75 -31.00
C SER A 20 16.70 -13.76 -30.24
N CYS A 21 15.84 -14.26 -29.36
CA CYS A 21 15.38 -13.45 -28.22
C CYS A 21 16.25 -13.80 -27.02
N GLU A 22 17.50 -13.33 -27.02
CA GLU A 22 18.21 -13.21 -25.75
C GLU A 22 17.36 -12.26 -24.91
N LYS A 23 16.75 -12.79 -23.84
CA LYS A 23 16.17 -11.92 -22.83
C LYS A 23 17.37 -11.23 -22.21
N ASP A 24 17.54 -9.95 -22.58
CA ASP A 24 18.44 -9.04 -21.90
C ASP A 24 17.93 -8.85 -20.47
N TYR A 25 18.33 -9.79 -19.62
CA TYR A 25 18.31 -9.60 -18.18
C TYR A 25 19.55 -8.76 -17.90
N GLY A 26 19.47 -7.44 -18.14
CA GLY A 26 20.55 -6.52 -17.76
C GLY A 26 20.92 -6.68 -16.27
N ASP A 27 21.84 -5.87 -15.74
CA ASP A 27 22.30 -5.92 -14.33
C ASP A 27 21.21 -5.83 -13.23
N LYS A 28 19.93 -5.83 -13.63
CA LYS A 28 18.77 -6.23 -12.84
C LYS A 28 18.79 -7.75 -12.68
N LEU A 29 19.54 -8.19 -11.67
CA LEU A 29 19.44 -9.51 -11.05
C LEU A 29 17.98 -10.00 -11.12
N GLY A 30 17.79 -11.23 -11.59
CA GLY A 30 16.48 -11.78 -12.00
C GLY A 30 15.43 -11.87 -10.87
N PRO A 31 14.45 -12.79 -10.95
CA PRO A 31 13.30 -12.87 -10.02
C PRO A 31 13.62 -13.14 -8.53
N LEU A 32 14.90 -13.04 -8.14
CA LEU A 32 15.44 -13.21 -6.81
C LEU A 32 16.00 -11.92 -6.20
N ASP A 33 16.08 -10.82 -6.96
CA ASP A 33 16.51 -9.55 -6.38
C ASP A 33 15.34 -8.87 -5.68
N ASP A 34 15.55 -8.49 -4.41
CA ASP A 34 14.56 -7.76 -3.66
C ASP A 34 14.34 -6.41 -4.35
N ALA A 35 13.13 -6.21 -4.88
CA ALA A 35 12.74 -4.95 -5.50
C ALA A 35 12.59 -3.86 -4.41
N ILE A 36 13.71 -3.30 -3.98
CA ILE A 36 13.75 -2.16 -3.05
C ILE A 36 13.49 -0.89 -3.85
N ALA A 37 12.59 -0.05 -3.35
CA ALA A 37 12.33 1.25 -3.94
C ALA A 37 13.61 2.11 -3.89
N GLU A 38 13.92 2.82 -4.98
CA GLU A 38 15.10 3.68 -5.10
C GLU A 38 15.15 4.77 -4.00
N ILE A 39 13.97 5.20 -3.54
CA ILE A 39 13.79 6.10 -2.40
C ILE A 39 12.88 5.37 -1.40
N PRO A 40 13.44 4.74 -0.35
CA PRO A 40 12.63 4.05 0.64
C PRO A 40 11.85 5.05 1.49
N VAL A 41 10.58 4.74 1.77
CA VAL A 41 9.78 5.47 2.77
C VAL A 41 9.78 4.65 4.06
N THR A 42 10.18 5.26 5.16
CA THR A 42 10.20 4.66 6.50
C THR A 42 9.15 5.31 7.41
N VAL A 43 8.87 4.67 8.55
CA VAL A 43 7.98 5.21 9.59
C VAL A 43 8.82 5.65 10.78
N LYS A 44 8.95 6.96 10.98
CA LYS A 44 9.83 7.55 11.99
C LYS A 44 9.38 7.28 13.42
N ASN A 45 8.07 7.23 13.65
CA ASN A 45 7.49 7.01 14.97
C ASN A 45 7.08 5.54 15.23
N ALA A 46 7.64 4.58 14.47
CA ALA A 46 7.42 3.17 14.72
C ALA A 46 7.92 2.79 16.13
N GLN A 47 7.10 2.06 16.88
CA GLN A 47 7.43 1.58 18.22
C GLN A 47 7.97 0.15 18.19
N TYR A 48 7.56 -0.64 17.19
CA TYR A 48 8.10 -1.97 16.94
C TYR A 48 8.49 -2.11 15.47
N HIS A 49 9.63 -2.77 15.25
CA HIS A 49 10.15 -3.12 13.95
C HIS A 49 10.14 -4.64 13.81
N GLU A 50 8.96 -5.18 13.53
CA GLU A 50 8.81 -6.60 13.21
C GLU A 50 9.20 -6.81 11.73
N ARG A 51 8.40 -7.56 10.95
CA ARG A 51 8.55 -7.58 9.48
C ARG A 51 8.11 -6.28 8.82
N VAL A 52 7.31 -5.49 9.53
CA VAL A 52 6.72 -4.22 9.10
C VAL A 52 6.76 -3.24 10.28
N PRO A 53 6.83 -1.92 10.03
CA PRO A 53 6.73 -0.93 11.09
C PRO A 53 5.37 -0.99 11.77
N VAL A 54 5.39 -0.98 13.10
CA VAL A 54 4.18 -1.01 13.93
C VAL A 54 4.17 0.21 14.86
N ILE A 55 3.07 0.96 14.84
CA ILE A 55 2.72 1.97 15.84
C ILE A 55 1.58 1.44 16.72
N THR A 56 1.34 2.05 17.88
CA THR A 56 0.22 1.70 18.75
C THR A 56 -0.75 2.87 18.92
N THR A 57 -2.00 2.53 19.19
CA THR A 57 -3.06 3.44 19.63
C THR A 57 -3.83 2.76 20.76
N SER A 58 -4.45 3.52 21.66
CA SER A 58 -5.30 2.97 22.73
C SER A 58 -6.75 3.39 22.54
N VAL A 59 -7.70 2.48 22.78
CA VAL A 59 -9.13 2.80 22.79
C VAL A 59 -9.46 3.68 23.99
N ALA A 60 -8.92 3.37 25.18
CA ALA A 60 -9.08 4.18 26.38
C ALA A 60 -8.54 5.63 26.22
N ALA A 61 -7.48 5.83 25.43
CA ALA A 61 -6.91 7.14 25.13
C ALA A 61 -7.63 7.91 24.00
N GLY A 62 -8.80 7.43 23.54
CA GLY A 62 -9.59 8.08 22.49
C GLY A 62 -9.23 7.66 21.05
N GLY A 63 -8.31 6.72 20.88
CA GLY A 63 -8.06 6.08 19.58
C GLY A 63 -7.44 6.98 18.51
N GLN A 64 -6.81 8.10 18.90
CA GLN A 64 -6.08 8.99 18.01
C GLN A 64 -4.66 8.46 17.79
N PHE A 65 -4.16 8.54 16.57
CA PHE A 65 -2.77 8.18 16.27
C PHE A 65 -2.25 8.88 15.02
N ASP A 66 -0.93 8.98 14.96
CA ASP A 66 -0.18 9.57 13.86
C ASP A 66 0.73 8.52 13.22
N ILE A 67 0.83 8.52 11.90
CA ILE A 67 1.85 7.79 11.14
C ILE A 67 2.77 8.83 10.53
N VAL A 68 4.02 8.89 11.00
CA VAL A 68 5.03 9.84 10.51
C VAL A 68 5.88 9.15 9.46
N LEU A 69 5.62 9.44 8.18
CA LEU A 69 6.39 8.93 7.06
C LEU A 69 7.64 9.79 6.84
N GLN A 70 8.76 9.15 6.52
CA GLN A 70 10.03 9.81 6.28
C GLN A 70 10.74 9.21 5.06
N ILE A 71 11.36 10.07 4.24
CA ILE A 71 12.35 9.66 3.23
C ILE A 71 13.76 10.08 3.66
N PRO A 72 14.83 9.40 3.19
CA PRO A 72 16.20 9.79 3.51
C PRO A 72 16.49 11.24 3.16
N ALA A 73 17.23 11.94 4.04
CA ALA A 73 17.65 13.31 3.79
C ALA A 73 18.46 13.39 2.47
N GLY A 74 18.24 14.47 1.71
CA GLY A 74 18.90 14.67 0.41
C GLY A 74 18.29 13.91 -0.77
N ARG A 75 17.26 13.06 -0.55
CA ARG A 75 16.51 12.37 -1.63
C ARG A 75 15.24 13.12 -2.06
N GLY A 76 15.16 14.41 -1.72
CA GLY A 76 14.02 15.28 -2.03
C GLY A 76 13.12 15.55 -0.83
N THR A 77 11.93 16.07 -1.11
CA THR A 77 10.90 16.45 -0.14
C THR A 77 9.56 15.86 -0.57
N ILE A 78 8.71 15.60 0.42
CA ILE A 78 7.38 15.02 0.22
C ILE A 78 6.41 16.17 -0.08
N ARG A 79 5.79 16.10 -1.27
CA ARG A 79 4.76 17.06 -1.68
C ARG A 79 3.43 16.78 -1.01
N GLU A 80 3.01 15.52 -0.97
CA GLU A 80 1.73 15.10 -0.41
C GLU A 80 1.63 13.58 -0.19
N ILE A 81 0.66 13.18 0.64
CA ILE A 81 0.08 11.84 0.62
C ILE A 81 -1.14 11.89 -0.29
N SER A 82 -0.99 11.37 -1.51
CA SER A 82 -2.02 11.38 -2.55
C SER A 82 -3.15 10.42 -2.24
N ARG A 83 -2.84 9.23 -1.70
CA ARG A 83 -3.81 8.18 -1.40
C ARG A 83 -3.46 7.47 -0.10
N VAL A 84 -4.49 7.15 0.67
CA VAL A 84 -4.38 6.33 1.87
C VAL A 84 -5.30 5.12 1.72
N ALA A 85 -4.74 3.92 1.72
CA ALA A 85 -5.51 2.69 1.68
C ALA A 85 -5.37 1.93 3.00
N THR A 86 -6.45 1.26 3.40
CA THR A 86 -6.47 0.35 4.54
C THR A 86 -7.28 -0.90 4.20
N GLY A 87 -6.97 -2.02 4.85
CA GLY A 87 -7.57 -3.32 4.55
C GLY A 87 -6.55 -4.45 4.60
N ASN A 88 -6.82 -5.53 3.86
CA ASN A 88 -5.92 -6.69 3.81
C ASN A 88 -5.07 -6.73 2.52
N THR A 89 -5.20 -5.74 1.64
CA THR A 89 -4.53 -5.73 0.34
C THR A 89 -4.11 -4.33 -0.07
N LEU A 90 -2.92 -4.23 -0.65
CA LEU A 90 -2.41 -3.03 -1.31
C LEU A 90 -3.27 -2.64 -2.54
N ALA A 91 -4.03 -3.58 -3.11
CA ALA A 91 -4.86 -3.33 -4.30
C ALA A 91 -5.85 -2.18 -4.10
N ASN A 92 -6.29 -1.92 -2.85
CA ASN A 92 -7.17 -0.81 -2.51
C ASN A 92 -6.57 0.57 -2.81
N LEU A 93 -5.25 0.68 -2.94
CA LEU A 93 -4.59 1.93 -3.34
C LEU A 93 -4.83 2.27 -4.83
N ASN A 94 -5.07 1.24 -5.64
CA ASN A 94 -5.25 1.32 -7.09
C ASN A 94 -6.72 1.27 -7.53
N THR A 95 -7.66 1.03 -6.61
CA THR A 95 -9.10 1.04 -6.90
C THR A 95 -9.65 2.47 -6.95
N GLY A 96 -10.92 2.62 -7.34
CA GLY A 96 -11.59 3.92 -7.41
C GLY A 96 -11.54 4.70 -6.08
N GLY A 97 -11.59 6.02 -6.15
CA GLY A 97 -11.36 6.90 -4.99
C GLY A 97 -12.22 6.57 -3.76
N ALA A 98 -13.44 6.06 -3.93
CA ALA A 98 -14.36 5.71 -2.83
C ALA A 98 -13.79 4.69 -1.82
N PHE A 99 -12.81 3.88 -2.24
CA PHE A 99 -12.13 2.88 -1.41
C PHE A 99 -10.96 3.45 -0.60
N LEU A 100 -10.59 4.72 -0.80
CA LEU A 100 -9.49 5.35 -0.08
C LEU A 100 -9.96 5.99 1.22
N LEU A 101 -9.14 5.89 2.28
CA LEU A 101 -9.46 6.49 3.57
C LEU A 101 -9.57 8.02 3.48
N ASN A 102 -8.70 8.67 2.69
CA ASN A 102 -8.71 10.12 2.46
C ASN A 102 -9.73 10.58 1.39
N TYR A 103 -10.75 9.78 1.09
CA TYR A 103 -11.80 10.15 0.13
C TYR A 103 -12.77 11.21 0.68
N ASN A 104 -12.97 12.28 -0.07
CA ASN A 104 -13.96 13.32 0.21
C ASN A 104 -15.28 12.99 -0.50
N THR A 105 -16.34 12.78 0.29
CA THR A 105 -17.67 12.41 -0.23
C THR A 105 -18.37 13.55 -0.96
N ALA A 106 -18.04 14.81 -0.68
CA ALA A 106 -18.65 15.97 -1.33
C ALA A 106 -18.07 16.18 -2.74
N THR A 107 -16.75 16.08 -2.89
CA THR A 107 -16.07 16.24 -4.18
C THR A 107 -15.96 14.94 -4.98
N GLN A 108 -16.27 13.80 -4.35
CA GLN A 108 -16.12 12.46 -4.93
C GLN A 108 -14.69 12.15 -5.41
N THR A 109 -13.70 12.73 -4.74
CA THR A 109 -12.28 12.54 -5.08
C THR A 109 -11.47 12.25 -3.82
N PRO A 110 -10.29 11.59 -3.96
CA PRO A 110 -9.31 11.58 -2.89
C PRO A 110 -8.94 13.04 -2.56
N SER A 111 -8.86 13.36 -1.28
CA SER A 111 -8.35 14.63 -0.77
C SER A 111 -6.91 14.39 -0.32
N PRO A 112 -5.90 14.78 -1.11
CA PRO A 112 -4.51 14.61 -0.71
C PRO A 112 -4.22 15.33 0.60
N ILE A 113 -3.31 14.77 1.40
CA ILE A 113 -2.79 15.44 2.59
C ILE A 113 -1.51 16.16 2.16
N ALA A 114 -1.54 17.49 2.15
CA ALA A 114 -0.41 18.30 1.73
C ALA A 114 0.79 18.08 2.67
N GLY A 115 1.97 17.98 2.07
CA GLY A 115 3.24 18.04 2.76
C GLY A 115 3.58 19.46 3.21
N ASN A 116 4.67 19.56 3.95
CA ASN A 116 5.17 20.82 4.51
C ASN A 116 6.53 21.21 3.90
N GLY A 117 6.88 20.67 2.72
CA GLY A 117 8.17 20.89 2.08
C GLY A 117 9.35 20.23 2.81
N SER A 118 9.09 19.26 3.70
CA SER A 118 10.11 18.47 4.39
C SER A 118 10.26 17.08 3.77
N ASN A 119 11.28 16.33 4.20
CA ASN A 119 11.42 14.90 3.95
C ASN A 119 10.56 14.05 4.90
N GLU A 120 9.67 14.68 5.68
CA GLU A 120 8.74 14.05 6.61
C GLU A 120 7.31 14.55 6.37
N ILE A 121 6.34 13.66 6.52
CA ILE A 121 4.90 13.99 6.47
C ILE A 121 4.15 13.17 7.51
N THR A 122 3.16 13.78 8.16
CA THR A 122 2.36 13.12 9.19
C THR A 122 0.95 12.85 8.67
N PHE A 123 0.52 11.60 8.73
CA PHE A 123 -0.87 11.22 8.58
C PHE A 123 -1.51 11.07 9.96
N SER A 124 -2.37 12.02 10.32
CA SER A 124 -3.15 12.00 11.56
C SER A 124 -4.54 11.43 11.31
N THR A 125 -4.97 10.47 12.12
CA THR A 125 -6.31 9.91 12.02
C THR A 125 -6.77 9.34 13.36
N SER A 126 -7.95 8.71 13.36
CA SER A 126 -8.46 8.03 14.53
C SER A 126 -9.19 6.74 14.19
N LEU A 127 -9.34 5.90 15.20
CA LEU A 127 -10.21 4.75 15.22
C LEU A 127 -11.66 5.10 14.84
N SER A 128 -12.15 6.29 15.22
CA SER A 128 -13.48 6.77 14.82
C SER A 128 -13.56 7.07 13.31
N ALA A 129 -12.56 7.75 12.74
CA ALA A 129 -12.49 8.02 11.30
C ALA A 129 -12.39 6.72 10.49
N TYR A 130 -11.63 5.74 10.98
CA TYR A 130 -11.57 4.41 10.40
C TYR A 130 -12.93 3.69 10.44
N SER A 131 -13.68 3.78 11.55
CA SER A 131 -15.03 3.22 11.63
C SER A 131 -16.01 3.86 10.63
N ALA A 132 -15.96 5.19 10.48
CA ALA A 132 -16.76 5.92 9.51
C ALA A 132 -16.42 5.53 8.06
N TYR A 133 -15.13 5.35 7.76
CA TYR A 133 -14.67 4.79 6.49
C TYR A 133 -15.27 3.41 6.22
N ARG A 134 -15.26 2.51 7.20
CA ARG A 134 -15.86 1.17 7.04
C ARG A 134 -17.35 1.25 6.74
N THR A 135 -18.10 2.06 7.48
CA THR A 135 -19.53 2.28 7.22
C THR A 135 -19.75 2.83 5.82
N ARG A 136 -18.92 3.78 5.37
CA ARG A 136 -19.00 4.30 4.00
C ARG A 136 -18.84 3.20 2.96
N LEU A 137 -17.85 2.30 3.12
CA LEU A 137 -17.64 1.21 2.16
C LEU A 137 -18.87 0.32 2.00
N THR A 138 -19.62 0.04 3.07
CA THR A 138 -20.86 -0.77 2.99
C THR A 138 -21.93 -0.18 2.08
N THR A 139 -21.81 1.10 1.70
CA THR A 139 -22.74 1.79 0.80
C THR A 139 -22.24 1.90 -0.64
N VAL A 140 -21.00 1.50 -0.93
CA VAL A 140 -20.40 1.60 -2.27
C VAL A 140 -20.94 0.46 -3.16
N PRO A 141 -21.56 0.74 -4.32
CA PRO A 141 -22.01 -0.30 -5.24
C PRO A 141 -20.85 -1.21 -5.68
N GLY A 142 -21.05 -2.53 -5.60
CA GLY A 142 -20.01 -3.52 -5.87
C GLY A 142 -19.10 -3.84 -4.68
N TYR A 143 -19.24 -3.13 -3.55
CA TYR A 143 -18.66 -3.56 -2.29
C TYR A 143 -19.52 -4.66 -1.66
N ASN A 144 -18.98 -5.89 -1.61
CA ASN A 144 -19.63 -6.98 -0.91
C ASN A 144 -19.46 -6.79 0.61
N ALA A 145 -20.45 -6.16 1.24
CA ALA A 145 -20.50 -5.81 2.66
C ALA A 145 -20.59 -7.01 3.64
N GLY A 146 -20.41 -8.24 3.17
CA GLY A 146 -20.31 -9.41 4.01
C GLY A 146 -19.11 -10.23 3.58
N LEU A 147 -18.06 -10.26 4.40
CA LEU A 147 -17.17 -11.41 4.62
C LEU A 147 -15.86 -10.93 5.26
N ASN A 148 -15.34 -11.71 6.20
CA ASN A 148 -13.91 -11.83 6.45
C ASN A 148 -13.19 -12.46 5.22
N THR A 149 -13.45 -11.97 4.00
CA THR A 149 -12.74 -12.38 2.78
C THR A 149 -11.62 -11.39 2.54
N ALA A 150 -10.46 -11.92 2.13
CA ALA A 150 -9.27 -11.17 1.77
C ALA A 150 -9.62 -9.89 0.97
N GLY A 151 -9.40 -8.72 1.59
CA GLY A 151 -9.75 -7.42 1.05
C GLY A 151 -10.42 -6.48 2.06
N ASN A 152 -11.09 -7.02 3.09
CA ASN A 152 -11.91 -6.22 4.00
C ASN A 152 -11.16 -5.65 5.21
N ALA A 153 -11.42 -4.37 5.48
CA ALA A 153 -10.92 -3.63 6.62
C ALA A 153 -11.37 -4.30 7.94
N PRO A 154 -10.45 -4.74 8.82
CA PRO A 154 -10.79 -5.51 10.02
C PRO A 154 -11.83 -4.79 10.88
N THR A 155 -12.78 -5.57 11.42
CA THR A 155 -13.72 -5.09 12.44
C THR A 155 -12.96 -4.80 13.71
N VAL A 156 -12.89 -3.53 14.10
CA VAL A 156 -12.41 -3.13 15.42
C VAL A 156 -13.64 -2.93 16.30
N THR A 157 -13.84 -3.82 17.27
CA THR A 157 -14.85 -3.64 18.30
C THR A 157 -14.33 -2.64 19.33
N MET A 158 -14.87 -1.41 19.30
CA MET A 158 -14.52 -0.30 20.19
C MET A 158 -15.28 -0.39 21.52
N THR A 159 -15.22 -1.51 22.21
CA THR A 159 -15.87 -1.64 23.53
C THR A 159 -14.84 -1.34 24.61
N THR A 160 -15.01 -0.22 25.31
CA THR A 160 -14.32 0.09 26.56
C THR A 160 -14.64 -1.03 27.57
N GLY A 161 -13.71 -1.99 27.72
CA GLY A 161 -13.89 -3.13 28.63
C GLY A 161 -14.16 -4.48 27.97
N ALA A 162 -14.15 -4.61 26.63
CA ALA A 162 -13.98 -5.94 26.03
C ALA A 162 -12.51 -6.13 25.66
N ASN A 163 -11.99 -7.27 26.11
CA ASN A 163 -10.63 -7.76 25.93
C ASN A 163 -10.14 -7.55 24.46
N PRO A 164 -9.25 -6.57 24.18
CA PRO A 164 -8.64 -6.46 22.87
C PRO A 164 -7.75 -7.69 22.70
N ALA A 165 -8.15 -8.60 21.81
CA ALA A 165 -7.50 -9.88 21.51
C ALA A 165 -6.71 -10.48 22.69
N VAL A 166 -7.33 -11.42 23.42
CA VAL A 166 -6.75 -12.17 24.56
C VAL A 166 -5.42 -12.90 24.24
N ASN A 167 -4.95 -12.81 23.00
CA ASN A 167 -3.72 -13.39 22.50
C ASN A 167 -2.78 -12.27 22.06
N GLU A 168 -1.68 -12.06 22.79
CA GLU A 168 -0.55 -11.24 22.38
C GLU A 168 0.04 -11.68 21.02
N ARG A 169 -0.28 -12.91 20.59
CA ARG A 169 0.09 -13.49 19.29
C ARG A 169 -0.80 -13.06 18.12
N ASP A 170 -1.96 -12.44 18.36
CA ASP A 170 -2.86 -11.95 17.31
C ASP A 170 -3.49 -10.59 17.70
N PRO A 171 -2.67 -9.53 17.83
CA PRO A 171 -3.16 -8.23 18.25
C PRO A 171 -4.09 -7.62 17.20
N ASN A 172 -5.19 -7.00 17.64
CA ASN A 172 -6.07 -6.20 16.80
C ASN A 172 -5.23 -5.12 16.09
N THR A 173 -4.95 -5.34 14.81
CA THR A 173 -4.05 -4.49 14.03
C THR A 173 -4.75 -4.00 12.76
N LEU A 174 -4.64 -2.70 12.54
CA LEU A 174 -5.02 -2.09 11.27
C LEU A 174 -3.80 -2.06 10.36
N ARG A 175 -4.01 -2.22 9.06
CA ARG A 175 -2.95 -2.15 8.05
C ARG A 175 -3.17 -0.96 7.16
N TYR A 176 -2.10 -0.26 6.83
CA TYR A 176 -2.10 0.95 6.02
C TYR A 176 -1.06 0.86 4.91
N TRP A 177 -1.42 1.43 3.77
CA TRP A 177 -0.52 1.70 2.65
C TRP A 177 -0.76 3.12 2.17
N PHE A 178 0.31 3.79 1.77
CA PHE A 178 0.27 5.17 1.32
C PHE A 178 0.85 5.29 -0.07
N LEU A 179 0.22 6.12 -0.91
CA LEU A 179 0.82 6.66 -2.12
C LEU A 179 1.34 8.06 -1.77
N VAL A 180 2.66 8.19 -1.71
CA VAL A 180 3.34 9.45 -1.43
C VAL A 180 3.82 10.03 -2.75
N THR A 181 3.60 11.31 -2.99
CA THR A 181 4.15 12.01 -4.15
C THR A 181 5.22 12.99 -3.69
N LEU A 182 6.40 12.93 -4.32
CA LEU A 182 7.50 13.84 -4.08
C LEU A 182 7.31 15.15 -4.86
N GLU A 183 8.07 16.19 -4.50
CA GLU A 183 8.08 17.45 -5.26
C GLU A 183 8.56 17.26 -6.71
N SER A 184 9.35 16.23 -6.98
CA SER A 184 9.74 15.84 -8.35
C SER A 184 8.59 15.27 -9.19
N GLY A 185 7.43 15.01 -8.58
CA GLY A 185 6.30 14.31 -9.21
C GLY A 185 6.41 12.79 -9.17
N GLN A 186 7.52 12.24 -8.64
CA GLN A 186 7.66 10.80 -8.45
C GLN A 186 6.68 10.29 -7.39
N GLU A 187 5.95 9.21 -7.73
CA GLU A 187 5.07 8.52 -6.79
C GLU A 187 5.78 7.31 -6.18
N ILE A 188 5.61 7.14 -4.87
CA ILE A 188 6.20 6.05 -4.09
C ILE A 188 5.11 5.41 -3.25
N ILE A 189 5.00 4.09 -3.35
CA ILE A 189 4.12 3.28 -2.51
C ILE A 189 4.92 2.84 -1.28
N THR A 190 4.37 3.04 -0.09
CA THR A 190 5.01 2.58 1.14
C THR A 190 4.90 1.07 1.30
N THR A 191 5.79 0.49 2.11
CA THR A 191 5.55 -0.84 2.68
C THR A 191 4.29 -0.83 3.56
N GLU A 192 3.79 -2.02 3.92
CA GLU A 192 2.69 -2.14 4.88
C GLU A 192 3.09 -1.52 6.22
N ILE A 193 2.20 -0.70 6.79
CA ILE A 193 2.36 -0.11 8.11
C ILE A 193 1.23 -0.62 8.99
N ARG A 194 1.55 -1.06 10.21
CA ARG A 194 0.54 -1.58 11.16
C ARG A 194 0.28 -0.60 12.30
N VAL A 195 -0.98 -0.53 12.68
CA VAL A 195 -1.44 0.19 13.87
C VAL A 195 -2.05 -0.82 14.83
N ARG A 196 -1.36 -1.12 15.92
CA ARG A 196 -1.79 -2.04 16.96
C ARG A 196 -2.69 -1.32 17.96
N ILE A 197 -3.85 -1.89 18.18
CA ILE A 197 -4.88 -1.34 19.06
C ILE A 197 -4.73 -1.95 20.44
N LEU A 198 -4.43 -1.10 21.40
CA LEU A 198 -4.34 -1.39 22.83
C LEU A 198 -5.68 -1.08 23.50
N PRO A 199 -5.98 -1.71 24.66
CA PRO A 199 -7.17 -1.38 25.45
C PRO A 199 -7.24 0.11 25.81
#